data_AF-A0A1S1Q3S6-F1
#
_entry.id   AF-A0A1S1Q3S6-F1
#
_cell.length_a   1.000
_cell.length_b   1.000
_cell.length_c   1.000
_cell.angle_alpha   90.00
_cell.angle_beta   90.00
_cell.angle_gamma   90.00
#
_symmetry.space_group_name_H-M   'P 1'
#
loop_
_entity.id
_entity.type
_entity.pdbx_description
1 polymer ?
#
loop_
_entity_poly.entity_id
_entity_poly.type
_entity_poly.pdbx_seq_one_letter_code
_entity_poly.pdbx_strand_id
1 'polypeptide(L)'
;MSNGGNTDSTTGAGGGAGWDFFISYTQTDRPWAEWIAWTLEEASYRVLIQAWDLVPGSNWVTGMDEGVTRAARTIAVLSHAYTRSVYGAAEWRAAWASDPTGATRKLLVTRIEDCPRPGLLGQVVSLDLFGMPQDNARTDLLHTADLAVSGARAKPATAPPFPASTHTPAPPPFPAPEPDPDKGTTSPAAGRIQIGTVTAPGGQATGINYGQITQHRNDPGR
;
A
#
# COMPACT_ATOMS: atom_id res chain seq x y z
N MET A 1 -14.30 70.44 -6.98
CA MET A 1 -14.04 69.37 -7.96
C MET A 1 -12.54 69.21 -8.06
N SER A 2 -11.98 68.19 -7.39
CA SER A 2 -10.57 67.79 -7.54
C SER A 2 -10.49 66.28 -7.32
N ASN A 3 -9.76 65.65 -8.23
CA ASN A 3 -9.75 64.22 -8.53
C ASN A 3 -9.21 63.33 -7.42
N GLY A 4 -9.82 62.15 -7.31
CA GLY A 4 -9.29 61.00 -6.61
C GLY A 4 -8.04 60.45 -7.29
N GLY A 5 -7.05 60.11 -6.47
CA GLY A 5 -5.87 59.35 -6.82
C GLY A 5 -5.90 58.02 -6.09
N ASN A 6 -5.85 56.96 -6.89
CA ASN A 6 -5.78 55.54 -6.60
C ASN A 6 -4.72 55.19 -5.53
N THR A 7 -5.10 54.42 -4.50
CA THR A 7 -4.14 53.57 -3.77
C THR A 7 -4.44 52.13 -4.10
N ASP A 8 -3.45 51.52 -4.75
CA ASP A 8 -3.46 50.16 -5.22
C ASP A 8 -3.75 49.15 -4.11
N SER A 9 -4.69 48.29 -4.46
CA SER A 9 -4.88 46.93 -3.99
C SER A 9 -3.56 46.23 -3.62
N THR A 10 -3.26 46.16 -2.32
CA THR A 10 -2.45 45.08 -1.77
C THR A 10 -3.39 44.04 -1.18
N THR A 11 -3.92 43.19 -2.06
CA THR A 11 -4.58 41.93 -1.65
C THR A 11 -3.47 40.95 -1.29
N GLY A 12 -3.10 40.90 -0.02
CA GLY A 12 -2.17 39.94 0.56
C GLY A 12 -2.77 39.32 1.80
N ALA A 13 -3.26 38.08 1.65
CA ALA A 13 -3.53 37.06 2.66
C ALA A 13 -4.16 37.51 4.00
N GLY A 14 -5.45 37.19 4.17
CA GLY A 14 -6.14 37.27 5.46
C GLY A 14 -5.46 36.40 6.52
N GLY A 15 -4.57 37.00 7.31
CA GLY A 15 -4.05 36.45 8.56
C GLY A 15 -5.15 36.43 9.62
N GLY A 16 -5.94 35.36 9.63
CA GLY A 16 -6.86 35.07 10.73
C GLY A 16 -6.11 34.47 11.92
N ALA A 17 -6.33 35.01 13.10
CA ALA A 17 -5.84 34.53 14.40
C ALA A 17 -6.49 33.19 14.81
N GLY A 18 -6.31 32.14 14.01
CA GLY A 18 -6.82 30.79 14.24
C GLY A 18 -5.72 29.73 14.10
N TRP A 19 -6.06 28.48 14.38
CA TRP A 19 -5.12 27.34 14.27
C TRP A 19 -5.14 26.76 12.86
N ASP A 20 -4.03 26.23 12.36
CA ASP A 20 -4.01 25.53 11.06
C ASP A 20 -4.64 24.14 11.22
N PHE A 21 -4.30 23.47 12.33
CA PHE A 21 -4.80 22.15 12.67
C PHE A 21 -5.29 22.07 14.12
N PHE A 22 -6.39 21.36 14.33
CA PHE A 22 -6.81 20.85 15.65
C PHE A 22 -6.69 19.32 15.64
N ILE A 23 -6.10 18.73 16.68
CA ILE A 23 -5.93 17.27 16.79
C ILE A 23 -6.97 16.68 17.73
N SER A 24 -7.89 15.90 17.16
CA SER A 24 -8.88 15.11 17.89
C SER A 24 -8.37 13.68 18.09
N TYR A 25 -8.28 13.24 19.34
CA TYR A 25 -7.70 11.94 19.71
C TYR A 25 -8.36 11.40 20.99
N THR A 26 -8.15 10.12 21.31
CA THR A 26 -8.53 9.58 22.63
C THR A 26 -7.34 9.59 23.58
N GLN A 27 -7.58 9.58 24.89
CA GLN A 27 -6.49 9.61 25.87
C GLN A 27 -5.44 8.50 25.68
N THR A 28 -5.86 7.31 25.23
CA THR A 28 -4.95 6.19 24.92
C THR A 28 -4.04 6.49 23.74
N ASP A 29 -4.48 7.33 22.81
CA ASP A 29 -3.76 7.71 21.59
C ASP A 29 -2.91 8.98 21.79
N ARG A 30 -2.82 9.50 23.03
CA ARG A 30 -2.07 10.73 23.34
C ARG A 30 -0.64 10.76 22.79
N PRO A 31 0.18 9.69 22.93
CA PRO A 31 1.55 9.73 22.41
C PRO A 31 1.61 9.98 20.90
N TRP A 32 0.67 9.41 20.14
CA TRP A 32 0.56 9.65 18.70
C TRP A 32 0.10 11.07 18.39
N ALA A 33 -0.89 11.58 19.13
CA ALA A 33 -1.36 12.94 18.96
C ALA A 33 -0.25 13.97 19.23
N GLU A 34 0.53 13.79 20.29
CA GLU A 34 1.69 14.64 20.61
C GLU A 34 2.78 14.55 19.54
N TRP A 35 3.08 13.36 19.03
CA TRP A 35 4.05 13.19 17.95
C TRP A 35 3.61 13.87 16.64
N ILE A 36 2.33 13.75 16.27
CA ILE A 36 1.74 14.43 15.11
C ILE A 36 1.83 15.94 15.30
N ALA A 37 1.41 16.45 16.47
CA ALA A 37 1.44 17.87 16.79
C ALA A 37 2.86 18.44 16.68
N TRP A 38 3.83 17.76 17.30
CA TRP A 38 5.23 18.18 17.32
C TRP A 38 5.79 18.27 15.91
N THR A 39 5.56 17.22 15.11
CA THR A 39 6.03 17.15 13.73
C THR A 39 5.48 18.30 12.88
N LEU A 40 4.21 18.67 13.08
CA LEU A 40 3.58 19.77 12.35
C LEU A 40 4.09 21.14 12.83
N GLU A 41 4.32 21.33 14.13
CA GLU A 41 4.89 22.58 14.66
C GLU A 41 6.34 22.78 14.21
N GLU A 42 7.15 21.72 14.09
CA GLU A 42 8.49 21.79 13.50
C GLU A 42 8.46 22.29 12.04
N ALA A 43 7.37 22.03 11.32
CA ALA A 43 7.12 22.55 9.99
C ALA A 43 6.43 23.94 10.00
N SER A 44 6.39 24.61 11.14
CA SER A 44 5.83 25.95 11.36
C SER A 44 4.30 26.07 11.21
N TYR A 45 3.56 24.96 11.29
CA TYR A 45 2.10 25.02 11.41
C TYR A 45 1.67 25.39 12.84
N ARG A 46 0.58 26.13 12.97
CA ARG A 46 -0.06 26.38 14.27
C ARG A 46 -1.00 25.23 14.59
N VAL A 47 -0.70 24.47 15.64
CA VAL A 47 -1.46 23.29 16.03
C VAL A 47 -2.09 23.49 17.40
N LEU A 48 -3.38 23.18 17.52
CA LEU A 48 -4.06 23.06 18.81
C LEU A 48 -4.16 21.59 19.20
N ILE A 49 -3.62 21.23 20.37
CA ILE A 49 -3.74 19.90 20.96
C ILE A 49 -4.05 19.99 22.45
N GLN A 50 -5.10 19.26 22.84
CA GLN A 50 -5.58 19.25 24.21
C GLN A 50 -4.50 18.94 25.26
N ALA A 51 -3.55 18.06 24.91
CA ALA A 51 -2.48 17.62 25.80
C ALA A 51 -1.54 18.75 26.26
N TRP A 52 -1.40 19.81 25.46
CA TRP A 52 -0.47 20.92 25.70
C TRP A 52 -1.20 22.21 26.09
N ASP A 53 -2.38 22.43 25.49
CA ASP A 53 -3.10 23.71 25.63
C ASP A 53 -4.09 23.74 26.80
N LEU A 54 -4.41 22.60 27.41
CA LEU A 54 -5.27 22.51 28.60
C LEU A 54 -4.44 22.41 29.89
N VAL A 55 -4.03 23.57 30.40
CA VAL A 55 -3.41 23.73 31.72
C VAL A 55 -4.46 24.02 32.81
N PRO A 56 -4.16 23.83 34.12
CA PRO A 56 -5.09 24.15 35.19
C PRO A 56 -5.62 25.60 35.09
N GLY A 57 -6.94 25.74 35.05
CA GLY A 57 -7.64 27.02 34.83
C GLY A 57 -8.29 27.14 33.44
N SER A 58 -7.97 26.26 32.50
CA SER A 58 -8.62 26.22 31.17
C SER A 58 -10.04 25.63 31.23
N ASN A 59 -10.97 26.21 30.47
CA ASN A 59 -12.33 25.69 30.31
C ASN A 59 -12.38 24.65 29.17
N TRP A 60 -12.54 23.38 29.56
CA TRP A 60 -12.60 22.20 28.68
C TRP A 60 -13.61 22.34 27.53
N VAL A 61 -14.83 22.78 27.83
CA VAL A 61 -15.92 22.82 26.85
C VAL A 61 -15.72 23.96 25.84
N THR A 62 -15.16 25.08 26.30
CA THR A 62 -14.82 26.22 25.43
C THR A 62 -13.63 25.90 24.54
N GLY A 63 -12.59 25.24 25.06
CA GLY A 63 -11.40 24.90 24.26
C GLY A 63 -11.70 23.93 23.10
N MET A 64 -12.65 23.00 23.28
CA MET A 64 -13.07 22.06 22.22
C MET A 64 -13.92 22.74 21.14
N ASP A 65 -14.88 23.59 21.52
CA ASP A 65 -15.67 24.36 20.55
C ASP A 65 -14.78 25.34 19.78
N GLU A 66 -13.83 25.99 20.46
CA GLU A 66 -12.83 26.85 19.81
C GLU A 66 -11.91 26.07 18.87
N GLY A 67 -11.49 24.85 19.21
CA GLY A 67 -10.68 24.02 18.32
C GLY A 67 -11.40 23.65 17.03
N VAL A 68 -12.66 23.23 17.12
CA VAL A 68 -13.47 22.88 15.95
C VAL A 68 -13.86 24.11 15.12
N THR A 69 -14.16 25.24 15.77
CA THR A 69 -14.61 26.47 15.09
C THR A 69 -13.47 27.33 14.55
N ARG A 70 -12.35 27.44 15.27
CA ARG A 70 -11.22 28.33 14.92
C ARG A 70 -10.07 27.63 14.22
N ALA A 71 -9.98 26.29 14.25
CA ALA A 71 -9.00 25.60 13.43
C ALA A 71 -9.46 25.58 11.97
N ALA A 72 -8.53 25.81 11.04
CA ALA A 72 -8.79 25.68 9.62
C ALA A 72 -9.17 24.24 9.28
N ARG A 73 -8.54 23.25 9.93
CA ARG A 73 -8.76 21.81 9.70
C ARG A 73 -8.67 21.01 11.00
N THR A 74 -9.30 19.85 11.02
CA THR A 74 -9.30 18.90 12.13
C THR A 74 -8.66 17.59 11.68
N ILE A 75 -7.65 17.13 12.42
CA ILE A 75 -7.04 15.81 12.26
C ILE A 75 -7.67 14.85 13.27
N ALA A 76 -8.40 13.86 12.79
CA ALA A 76 -8.91 12.77 13.61
C ALA A 76 -7.87 11.64 13.66
N VAL A 77 -7.30 11.40 14.84
CA VAL A 77 -6.36 10.31 15.10
C VAL A 77 -7.15 9.02 15.32
N LEU A 78 -7.27 8.22 14.27
CA LEU A 78 -8.16 7.07 14.22
C LEU A 78 -7.48 5.80 14.74
N SER A 79 -8.11 5.21 15.75
CA SER A 79 -7.77 3.94 16.38
C SER A 79 -9.06 3.15 16.73
N HIS A 80 -8.92 1.90 17.15
CA HIS A 80 -9.98 1.12 17.77
C HIS A 80 -10.55 1.81 19.02
N ALA A 81 -9.73 2.50 19.81
CA ALA A 81 -10.22 3.27 20.95
C ALA A 81 -11.09 4.44 20.47
N TYR A 82 -10.66 5.14 19.43
CA TYR A 82 -11.39 6.25 18.83
C TYR A 82 -12.74 5.83 18.25
N THR A 83 -12.80 4.73 17.50
CA THR A 83 -14.05 4.21 16.90
C THR A 83 -15.11 3.82 17.92
N ARG A 84 -14.71 3.43 19.14
CA ARG A 84 -15.61 3.08 20.25
C ARG A 84 -15.96 4.27 21.14
N SER A 85 -15.27 5.39 21.01
CA SER A 85 -15.49 6.57 21.84
C SER A 85 -16.69 7.38 21.33
N VAL A 86 -17.75 7.42 22.14
CA VAL A 86 -18.94 8.26 21.87
C VAL A 86 -18.56 9.75 21.86
N TYR A 87 -17.57 10.15 22.68
CA TYR A 87 -17.11 11.53 22.83
C TYR A 87 -16.18 11.99 21.70
N GLY A 88 -15.28 11.13 21.20
CA GLY A 88 -14.42 11.47 20.05
C GLY A 88 -15.25 11.73 18.78
N ALA A 89 -16.48 11.24 18.74
CA ALA A 89 -17.33 11.33 17.58
C ALA A 89 -18.14 12.62 17.45
N ALA A 90 -18.17 13.52 18.44
CA ALA A 90 -18.81 14.83 18.27
C ALA A 90 -17.91 15.82 17.48
N GLU A 91 -16.60 15.78 17.76
CA GLU A 91 -15.62 16.75 17.26
C GLU A 91 -15.41 16.64 15.75
N TRP A 92 -15.12 15.44 15.24
CA TRP A 92 -14.95 15.26 13.79
C TRP A 92 -16.28 15.37 13.02
N ARG A 93 -17.41 15.04 13.65
CA ARG A 93 -18.73 15.16 13.00
C ARG A 93 -19.09 16.61 12.70
N ALA A 94 -18.70 17.55 13.56
CA ALA A 94 -18.89 18.97 13.30
C ALA A 94 -18.02 19.46 12.13
N ALA A 95 -16.75 19.06 12.09
CA ALA A 95 -15.87 19.35 10.95
C ALA A 95 -16.43 18.79 9.64
N TRP A 96 -16.89 17.53 9.65
CA TRP A 96 -17.53 16.90 8.49
C TRP A 96 -18.82 17.61 8.07
N ALA A 97 -19.69 17.97 9.01
CA ALA A 97 -20.95 18.65 8.71
C ALA A 97 -20.73 20.03 8.08
N SER A 98 -19.63 20.71 8.41
CA SER A 98 -19.27 22.01 7.82
C SER A 98 -18.66 21.93 6.41
N ASP A 99 -18.14 20.75 6.01
CA ASP A 99 -17.55 20.51 4.69
C ASP A 99 -17.86 19.07 4.21
N PRO A 100 -19.15 18.76 3.92
CA PRO A 100 -19.57 17.40 3.58
C PRO A 100 -19.01 16.93 2.23
N THR A 101 -18.62 17.85 1.35
CA THR A 101 -17.99 17.55 0.05
C THR A 101 -16.47 17.40 0.16
N GLY A 102 -15.87 17.78 1.29
CA GLY A 102 -14.42 17.75 1.51
C GLY A 102 -13.64 18.79 0.68
N ALA A 103 -14.31 19.81 0.14
CA ALA A 103 -13.71 20.78 -0.77
C ALA A 103 -12.60 21.60 -0.10
N THR A 104 -12.74 21.86 1.20
CA THR A 104 -11.76 22.60 2.01
C THR A 104 -10.83 21.69 2.81
N ARG A 105 -11.06 20.37 2.72
CA ARG A 105 -10.35 19.34 3.50
C ARG A 105 -10.43 19.62 4.99
N LYS A 106 -11.62 20.01 5.46
CA LYS A 106 -11.87 20.37 6.85
C LYS A 106 -11.58 19.22 7.82
N LEU A 107 -11.88 18.00 7.41
CA LEU A 107 -11.58 16.78 8.16
C LEU A 107 -10.47 15.98 7.47
N LEU A 108 -9.39 15.76 8.19
CA LEU A 108 -8.29 14.87 7.83
C LEU A 108 -8.34 13.65 8.74
N VAL A 109 -8.22 12.45 8.18
CA VAL A 109 -8.25 11.20 8.96
C VAL A 109 -6.87 10.58 8.93
N THR A 110 -6.27 10.38 10.10
CA THR A 110 -4.95 9.78 10.26
C THR A 110 -5.07 8.51 11.09
N ARG A 111 -4.83 7.35 10.48
CA ARG A 111 -4.88 6.04 11.16
C ARG A 111 -3.53 5.72 11.77
N ILE A 112 -3.55 5.40 13.07
CA ILE A 112 -2.36 5.01 13.83
C ILE A 112 -2.28 3.50 14.09
N GLU A 113 -3.31 2.76 13.65
CA GLU A 113 -3.36 1.31 13.62
C GLU A 113 -4.38 0.84 12.57
N ASP A 114 -4.29 -0.44 12.20
CA ASP A 114 -5.25 -1.04 11.29
C ASP A 114 -6.60 -1.26 12.00
N CYS A 115 -7.50 -0.29 11.87
CA CYS A 115 -8.82 -0.31 12.49
C CYS A 115 -9.94 -0.05 11.47
N PRO A 116 -11.17 -0.52 11.77
CA PRO A 116 -12.33 -0.25 10.93
C PRO A 116 -12.62 1.25 10.80
N ARG A 117 -13.14 1.67 9.64
CA ARG A 117 -13.59 3.04 9.37
C ARG A 117 -15.11 3.09 9.23
N PRO A 118 -15.87 3.16 10.33
CA PRO A 118 -17.32 3.11 10.27
C PRO A 118 -17.91 4.42 9.72
N GLY A 119 -18.98 4.29 8.94
CA GLY A 119 -19.81 5.41 8.50
C GLY A 119 -19.05 6.44 7.67
N LEU A 120 -19.14 7.71 8.08
CA LEU A 120 -18.59 8.86 7.36
C LEU A 120 -17.05 8.85 7.30
N LEU A 121 -16.38 8.30 8.32
CA LEU A 121 -14.92 8.18 8.33
C LEU A 121 -14.41 7.23 7.24
N GLY A 122 -15.23 6.28 6.79
CA GLY A 122 -14.92 5.42 5.64
C GLY A 122 -15.04 6.12 4.29
N GLN A 123 -15.65 7.31 4.24
CA GLN A 123 -15.84 8.08 3.00
C GLN A 123 -14.74 9.13 2.80
N VAL A 124 -13.91 9.38 3.81
CA VAL A 124 -12.79 10.33 3.75
C VAL A 124 -11.51 9.56 3.46
N VAL A 125 -10.71 10.07 2.51
CA VAL A 125 -9.37 9.53 2.24
C VAL A 125 -8.51 9.73 3.49
N SER A 126 -7.92 8.63 3.98
CA SER A 126 -7.09 8.63 5.19
C SER A 126 -5.61 8.52 4.88
N LEU A 127 -4.79 9.06 5.78
CA LEU A 127 -3.36 8.77 5.89
C LEU A 127 -3.16 7.63 6.89
N ASP A 128 -2.40 6.60 6.52
CA ASP A 128 -2.03 5.51 7.43
C ASP A 128 -0.60 5.76 7.90
N LEU A 129 -0.38 5.85 9.22
CA LEU A 129 0.96 6.03 9.81
C LEU A 129 1.53 4.76 10.44
N PHE A 130 0.72 3.70 10.52
CA PHE A 130 1.13 2.43 11.09
C PHE A 130 1.87 1.56 10.07
N GLY A 131 2.70 0.63 10.58
CA GLY A 131 3.40 -0.34 9.73
C GLY A 131 4.54 0.24 8.88
N MET A 132 4.95 1.49 9.13
CA MET A 132 6.05 2.14 8.43
C MET A 132 7.10 2.72 9.40
N PRO A 133 8.35 2.93 8.94
CA PRO A 133 9.37 3.63 9.72
C PRO A 133 8.96 5.06 10.06
N GLN A 134 9.43 5.56 11.22
CA GLN A 134 9.12 6.91 11.71
C GLN A 134 9.46 8.02 10.69
N ASP A 135 10.58 7.91 9.98
CA ASP A 135 10.97 8.91 8.98
C ASP A 135 9.99 8.99 7.80
N ASN A 136 9.49 7.84 7.34
CA ASN A 136 8.47 7.79 6.29
C ASN A 136 7.14 8.37 6.79
N ALA A 137 6.73 8.01 8.01
CA ALA A 137 5.53 8.57 8.65
C ALA A 137 5.62 10.10 8.76
N ARG A 138 6.80 10.63 9.12
CA ARG A 138 7.06 12.07 9.20
C ARG A 138 6.92 12.73 7.84
N THR A 139 7.56 12.18 6.81
CA THR A 139 7.48 12.69 5.44
C THR A 139 6.05 12.70 4.92
N ASP A 140 5.32 11.60 5.08
CA ASP A 140 3.95 11.46 4.58
C ASP A 140 2.97 12.37 5.33
N LEU A 141 3.15 12.55 6.64
CA LEU A 141 2.37 13.50 7.45
C LEU A 141 2.55 14.94 6.95
N LEU A 142 3.80 15.38 6.79
CA LEU A 142 4.11 16.74 6.34
C LEU A 142 3.62 16.99 4.91
N HIS A 143 3.81 16.04 4.01
CA HIS A 143 3.30 16.14 2.64
C HIS A 143 1.77 16.22 2.60
N THR A 144 1.08 15.43 3.43
CA THR A 144 -0.38 15.47 3.53
C THR A 144 -0.87 16.80 4.11
N ALA A 145 -0.18 17.34 5.11
CA ALA A 145 -0.48 18.64 5.70
C ALA A 145 -0.32 19.78 4.69
N ASP A 146 0.78 19.79 3.92
CA ASP A 146 1.04 20.81 2.90
C ASP A 146 -0.01 20.79 1.79
N LEU A 147 -0.35 19.59 1.29
CA LEU A 147 -1.45 19.43 0.35
C LEU A 147 -2.75 19.97 0.95
N ALA A 148 -3.08 19.60 2.20
CA ALA A 148 -4.29 20.03 2.85
C ALA A 148 -4.40 21.56 2.91
N VAL A 149 -3.33 22.25 3.33
CA VAL A 149 -3.26 23.70 3.48
C VAL A 149 -3.29 24.42 2.14
N SER A 150 -2.44 24.01 1.19
CA SER A 150 -2.32 24.64 -0.14
C SER A 150 -3.52 24.37 -1.05
N GLY A 151 -4.27 23.31 -0.80
CA GLY A 151 -5.31 22.81 -1.72
C GLY A 151 -4.73 22.19 -2.99
N ALA A 152 -3.41 22.02 -3.09
CA ALA A 152 -2.75 21.48 -4.26
C ALA A 152 -3.13 20.01 -4.50
N ARG A 153 -2.80 19.53 -5.71
CA ARG A 153 -2.93 18.12 -6.09
C ARG A 153 -1.61 17.41 -5.82
N ALA A 154 -1.68 16.16 -5.39
CA ALA A 154 -0.55 15.23 -5.27
C ALA A 154 0.01 14.78 -6.64
N LYS A 155 -0.06 15.64 -7.67
CA LYS A 155 0.42 15.31 -9.01
C LYS A 155 1.96 15.26 -8.96
N PRO A 156 2.60 14.15 -9.35
CA PRO A 156 4.05 14.07 -9.40
C PRO A 156 4.62 15.10 -10.39
N ALA A 157 5.81 15.62 -10.08
CA ALA A 157 6.49 16.63 -10.90
C ALA A 157 6.87 16.09 -12.29
N THR A 158 7.15 14.79 -12.38
CA THR A 158 7.46 14.09 -13.64
C THR A 158 6.32 13.12 -13.98
N ALA A 159 6.18 12.83 -15.28
CA ALA A 159 5.20 11.84 -15.72
C ALA A 159 5.56 10.48 -15.10
N PRO A 160 4.59 9.78 -14.46
CA PRO A 160 4.85 8.43 -13.98
C PRO A 160 5.22 7.54 -15.18
N PRO A 161 6.12 6.56 -15.00
CA PRO A 161 6.42 5.61 -16.05
C PRO A 161 5.13 4.90 -16.48
N PHE A 162 5.05 4.52 -17.76
CA PHE A 162 3.96 3.66 -18.22
C PHE A 162 3.93 2.41 -17.32
N PRO A 163 2.77 2.00 -16.79
CA PRO A 163 2.66 0.82 -15.93
C PRO A 163 2.95 -0.43 -16.76
N ALA A 164 4.23 -0.78 -16.88
CA ALA A 164 4.64 -2.07 -17.38
C ALA A 164 4.25 -3.08 -16.32
N SER A 165 3.35 -4.01 -16.64
CA SER A 165 3.07 -5.16 -15.79
C SER A 165 4.40 -5.88 -15.54
N THR A 166 4.95 -5.76 -14.34
CA THR A 166 6.10 -6.56 -13.89
C THR A 166 5.72 -8.01 -13.63
N HIS A 167 4.54 -8.45 -14.10
CA HIS A 167 4.32 -9.83 -14.48
C HIS A 167 5.17 -10.13 -15.72
N THR A 168 6.47 -10.31 -15.54
CA THR A 168 7.17 -11.32 -16.32
C THR A 168 6.53 -12.64 -15.91
N PRO A 169 5.71 -13.28 -16.77
CA PRO A 169 5.30 -14.64 -16.49
C PRO A 169 6.61 -15.41 -16.35
N ALA A 170 6.83 -16.11 -15.25
CA ALA A 170 7.88 -17.11 -15.22
C ALA A 170 7.69 -17.94 -16.51
N PRO A 171 8.72 -18.07 -17.37
CA PRO A 171 8.57 -18.89 -18.56
C PRO A 171 8.01 -20.24 -18.08
N PRO A 172 6.98 -20.79 -18.75
CA PRO A 172 6.46 -22.10 -18.37
C PRO A 172 7.68 -23.03 -18.23
N PRO A 173 7.73 -23.90 -17.19
CA PRO A 173 8.82 -24.86 -17.09
C PRO A 173 8.87 -25.56 -18.44
N PHE A 174 9.94 -25.32 -19.20
CA PHE A 174 10.19 -26.06 -20.42
C PHE A 174 10.13 -27.52 -20.00
N PRO A 175 9.37 -28.38 -20.72
CA PRO A 175 9.41 -29.80 -20.44
C PRO A 175 10.88 -30.19 -20.43
N ALA A 176 11.34 -30.73 -19.30
CA ALA A 176 12.66 -31.35 -19.25
C ALA A 176 12.72 -32.30 -20.46
N PRO A 177 13.82 -32.31 -21.22
CA PRO A 177 13.94 -33.27 -22.31
C PRO A 177 13.66 -34.65 -21.72
N GLU A 178 12.65 -35.34 -22.25
CA GLU A 178 12.46 -36.75 -21.93
C GLU A 178 13.82 -37.43 -22.11
N PRO A 179 14.25 -38.32 -21.20
CA PRO A 179 15.46 -39.07 -21.39
C PRO A 179 15.31 -39.84 -22.71
N ASP A 180 16.03 -39.37 -23.71
CA ASP A 180 16.09 -39.98 -25.02
C ASP A 180 16.54 -41.44 -24.82
N PRO A 181 15.69 -42.45 -25.12
CA PRO A 181 15.98 -43.83 -24.76
C PRO A 181 17.11 -44.44 -25.59
N ASP A 182 17.84 -43.66 -26.40
CA ASP A 182 18.84 -44.19 -27.31
C ASP A 182 20.11 -43.33 -27.43
N LYS A 183 20.81 -43.12 -26.30
CA LYS A 183 22.30 -43.24 -26.36
C LYS A 183 22.66 -44.72 -26.43
N GLY A 184 22.43 -45.30 -27.61
CA GLY A 184 22.69 -46.70 -27.91
C GLY A 184 22.85 -46.98 -29.40
N THR A 185 23.20 -46.00 -30.24
CA THR A 185 23.54 -46.33 -31.64
C THR A 185 25.04 -46.55 -31.82
N THR A 186 25.48 -47.80 -31.62
CA THR A 186 26.43 -48.41 -32.56
C THR A 186 25.65 -49.25 -33.56
N SER A 187 25.83 -48.86 -34.82
CA SER A 187 25.39 -49.48 -36.07
C SER A 187 25.50 -51.03 -36.10
N PRO A 188 24.68 -51.72 -36.91
CA PRO A 188 24.19 -53.06 -36.62
C PRO A 188 25.13 -54.16 -37.14
N ALA A 189 25.44 -55.12 -36.28
CA ALA A 189 26.01 -56.40 -36.68
C ALA A 189 24.90 -57.46 -36.67
N ALA A 190 24.61 -58.01 -37.85
CA ALA A 190 23.95 -59.29 -38.15
C ALA A 190 22.96 -59.82 -37.09
N GLY A 191 21.67 -59.70 -37.37
CA GLY A 191 20.58 -60.19 -36.53
C GLY A 191 20.78 -61.64 -36.08
N ARG A 192 21.17 -61.82 -34.82
CA ARG A 192 21.17 -63.12 -34.14
C ARG A 192 19.81 -63.31 -33.50
N ILE A 193 19.10 -64.36 -33.90
CA ILE A 193 17.93 -64.84 -33.17
C ILE A 193 18.44 -65.56 -31.93
N GLN A 194 18.14 -65.04 -30.74
CA GLN A 194 18.54 -65.64 -29.47
C GLN A 194 17.37 -66.45 -28.89
N ILE A 195 17.52 -67.78 -28.82
CA ILE A 195 16.49 -68.69 -28.30
C ILE A 195 16.89 -69.12 -26.88
N GLY A 196 16.58 -68.27 -25.89
CA GLY A 196 16.77 -68.58 -24.46
C GLY A 196 18.21 -68.81 -24.00
N THR A 197 18.42 -68.80 -22.68
CA THR A 197 19.73 -69.05 -22.05
C THR A 197 19.71 -70.44 -21.41
N VAL A 198 20.61 -71.34 -21.82
CA VAL A 198 20.76 -72.68 -21.23
C VAL A 198 21.92 -72.66 -20.24
N THR A 199 21.67 -73.03 -18.98
CA THR A 199 22.68 -73.11 -17.93
C THR A 199 22.81 -74.55 -17.46
N ALA A 200 24.04 -75.10 -17.46
CA ALA A 200 24.33 -76.45 -16.96
C ALA A 200 25.38 -76.38 -15.83
N PRO A 201 24.96 -76.28 -14.55
CA PRO A 201 25.91 -76.24 -13.44
C PRO A 201 26.49 -77.65 -13.22
N GLY A 202 27.77 -77.84 -13.55
CA GLY A 202 28.50 -79.09 -13.33
C GLY A 202 28.75 -79.95 -14.58
N GLY A 203 28.44 -79.46 -15.79
CA GLY A 203 28.75 -80.14 -17.04
C GLY A 203 28.69 -79.21 -18.25
N GLN A 204 29.04 -79.69 -19.45
CA GLN A 204 28.91 -78.90 -20.68
C GLN A 204 27.59 -79.19 -21.41
N ALA A 205 26.95 -78.11 -21.88
CA ALA A 205 25.80 -78.18 -22.78
C ALA A 205 26.25 -78.03 -24.24
N THR A 206 25.78 -78.90 -25.13
CA THR A 206 26.03 -78.82 -26.58
C THR A 206 24.70 -78.82 -27.31
N GLY A 207 24.43 -77.79 -28.11
CA GLY A 207 23.20 -77.67 -28.90
C GLY A 207 23.50 -77.41 -30.38
N ILE A 208 22.72 -78.01 -31.27
CA ILE A 208 22.79 -77.82 -32.73
C ILE A 208 21.42 -77.30 -33.19
N ASN A 209 21.39 -76.21 -33.97
CA ASN A 209 20.14 -75.58 -34.45
C ASN A 209 19.90 -75.92 -35.94
N TYR A 210 18.67 -76.35 -36.28
CA TYR A 210 18.25 -76.78 -37.63
C TYR A 210 17.11 -75.92 -38.23
N GLY A 211 17.00 -74.62 -37.93
CA GLY A 211 15.92 -73.75 -38.44
C GLY A 211 16.32 -72.81 -39.57
N GLN A 212 15.54 -72.76 -40.66
CA GLN A 212 15.64 -71.72 -41.71
C GLN A 212 14.85 -70.46 -41.33
N ILE A 213 15.40 -69.28 -41.65
CA ILE A 213 14.78 -67.97 -41.38
C ILE A 213 14.41 -67.31 -42.72
N THR A 214 13.15 -66.87 -42.89
CA THR A 214 12.72 -66.06 -44.03
C THR A 214 12.17 -64.72 -43.54
N GLN A 215 12.68 -63.62 -44.07
CA GLN A 215 12.37 -62.27 -43.61
C GLN A 215 11.68 -61.49 -44.74
N HIS A 216 10.46 -60.99 -44.53
CA HIS A 216 9.79 -60.05 -45.43
C HIS A 216 9.79 -58.65 -44.82
N ARG A 217 10.25 -57.65 -45.56
CA ARG A 217 10.24 -56.23 -45.19
C ARG A 217 9.23 -55.51 -46.07
N ASN A 218 8.25 -54.84 -45.47
CA ASN A 218 7.36 -53.92 -46.17
C ASN A 218 7.91 -52.50 -46.05
N ASP A 219 8.18 -51.85 -47.17
CA ASP A 219 8.48 -50.40 -47.23
C ASP A 219 7.17 -49.61 -47.34
N PRO A 220 6.99 -48.49 -46.60
CA PRO A 220 5.81 -47.65 -46.74
C PRO A 220 6.07 -46.57 -47.80
N GLY A 221 5.33 -46.62 -48.91
CA GLY A 221 5.49 -45.65 -49.99
C GLY A 221 4.28 -45.54 -50.92
N ARG A 222 3.13 -45.10 -50.40
CA ARG A 222 2.22 -44.04 -50.93
C ARG A 222 0.86 -44.09 -50.26
#